data_AF-A0A960EP21-F1
#
_entry.id   AF-A0A960EP21-F1
#
_cell.length_a   1.000
_cell.length_b   1.000
_cell.length_c   1.000
_cell.angle_alpha   90.00
_cell.angle_beta   90.00
_cell.angle_gamma   90.00
#
_symmetry.space_group_name_H-M   'P 1'
#
loop_
_entity.id
_entity.type
_entity.pdbx_description
1 polymer ?
#
loop_
_entity_poly.entity_id
_entity_poly.type
_entity_poly.pdbx_seq_one_letter_code
_entity_poly.pdbx_strand_id
1 'polypeptide(L)'
;MIRRLLVRRIERYQRRPGRVRGVCRMRPSCSEYARQAIETYGAFHGSILAARRIDNCRPHGPVGFQPLPTTLSARQRRVHWLVLSFVAILIIALVVAVIV
;
A
#
# COMPACT_ATOMS: atom_id res chain seq x y z
N MET A 1 -6.42 -12.97 -8.39
CA MET A 1 -7.67 -12.18 -8.54
C MET A 1 -7.62 -10.83 -7.80
N ILE A 2 -7.30 -10.82 -6.50
CA ILE A 2 -7.27 -9.64 -5.62
C ILE A 2 -6.43 -8.46 -6.15
N ARG A 3 -5.24 -8.72 -6.70
CA ARG A 3 -4.36 -7.68 -7.29
C ARG A 3 -5.07 -6.83 -8.34
N ARG A 4 -5.76 -7.46 -9.30
CA ARG A 4 -6.44 -6.74 -10.39
C ARG A 4 -7.61 -5.91 -9.87
N LEU A 5 -8.30 -6.37 -8.82
CA LEU A 5 -9.39 -5.62 -8.19
C LEU A 5 -8.86 -4.34 -7.52
N LEU A 6 -7.74 -4.43 -6.80
CA LEU A 6 -7.09 -3.28 -6.15
C LEU A 6 -6.61 -2.25 -7.18
N VAL A 7 -5.89 -2.71 -8.22
CA VAL A 7 -5.41 -1.83 -9.29
C VAL A 7 -6.58 -1.15 -10.00
N ARG A 8 -7.63 -1.88 -10.38
CA ARG A 8 -8.82 -1.29 -11.01
C ARG A 8 -9.52 -0.26 -10.14
N ARG A 9 -9.55 -0.45 -8.81
CA ARG A 9 -10.08 0.55 -7.88
C ARG A 9 -9.22 1.82 -7.87
N ILE A 10 -7.89 1.66 -7.85
CA ILE A 10 -6.94 2.77 -7.91
C ILE A 10 -7.09 3.53 -9.24
N GLU A 11 -7.18 2.82 -10.37
CA GLU A 11 -7.39 3.44 -11.69
C GLU A 11 -8.73 4.15 -11.78
N ARG A 12 -9.81 3.58 -11.24
CA ARG A 12 -11.12 4.24 -11.19
C ARG A 12 -11.06 5.51 -10.35
N TYR A 13 -10.34 5.49 -9.23
CA TYR A 13 -10.05 6.68 -8.44
C TYR A 13 -9.25 7.72 -9.25
N GLN A 14 -8.22 7.28 -9.97
CA GLN A 14 -7.44 8.09 -10.91
C GLN A 14 -8.23 8.57 -12.13
N ARG A 15 -9.46 8.10 -12.39
CA ARG A 15 -10.31 8.60 -13.48
C ARG A 15 -11.29 9.69 -13.06
N ARG A 16 -11.54 9.89 -11.76
CA ARG A 16 -12.47 10.92 -11.26
C ARG A 16 -11.84 12.32 -11.22
N PRO A 17 -12.26 13.30 -12.05
CA PRO A 17 -11.69 14.65 -12.02
C PRO A 17 -11.90 15.29 -10.63
N GLY A 18 -10.85 15.86 -10.04
CA GLY A 18 -10.91 16.42 -8.68
C GLY A 18 -9.60 17.07 -8.21
N ARG A 19 -9.70 18.09 -7.34
CA ARG A 19 -8.64 18.97 -6.82
C ARG A 19 -7.46 18.28 -6.09
N VAL A 20 -7.57 16.99 -5.77
CA VAL A 20 -6.58 16.24 -4.96
C VAL A 20 -5.34 15.80 -5.78
N ARG A 21 -5.35 15.99 -7.10
CA ARG A 21 -4.31 15.51 -8.03
C ARG A 21 -2.98 16.30 -8.00
N GLY A 22 -2.89 17.36 -7.20
CA GLY A 22 -1.69 18.20 -7.08
C GLY A 22 -1.02 18.21 -5.71
N VAL A 23 -1.52 17.46 -4.72
CA VAL A 23 -1.02 17.53 -3.32
C VAL A 23 0.16 16.57 -3.08
N CYS A 24 0.46 15.68 -4.03
CA CYS A 24 1.61 14.78 -3.90
C CYS A 24 2.92 15.56 -4.07
N ARG A 25 3.71 15.64 -3.00
CA ARG A 25 5.04 16.25 -2.99
C ARG A 25 6.11 15.47 -3.72
N MET A 26 5.92 14.16 -3.79
CA MET A 26 6.88 13.24 -4.39
C MET A 26 6.33 12.73 -5.72
N ARG A 27 7.20 12.62 -6.73
CA ARG A 27 6.88 11.96 -8.00
C ARG A 27 7.41 10.51 -8.01
N PRO A 28 6.70 9.56 -8.64
CA PRO A 28 5.31 9.66 -9.12
C PRO A 28 4.32 9.84 -7.94
N SER A 29 3.07 10.21 -8.25
CA SER A 29 2.02 10.48 -7.24
C SER A 29 1.78 9.26 -6.32
N CYS A 30 1.22 9.48 -5.12
CA CYS A 30 0.97 8.40 -4.16
C CYS A 30 0.08 7.28 -4.74
N SER A 31 -0.93 7.64 -5.55
CA SER A 31 -1.80 6.66 -6.19
C SER A 31 -1.09 5.88 -7.30
N GLU A 32 -0.23 6.54 -8.07
CA GLU A 32 0.56 5.90 -9.12
C GLU A 32 1.63 4.98 -8.53
N TYR A 33 2.32 5.44 -7.47
CA TYR A 33 3.24 4.61 -6.72
C TYR A 33 2.55 3.38 -6.13
N ALA A 34 1.33 3.56 -5.57
CA ALA A 34 0.55 2.44 -5.04
C ALA A 34 0.18 1.43 -6.14
N ARG A 35 -0.22 1.90 -7.33
CA ARG A 35 -0.50 1.05 -8.48
C ARG A 35 0.72 0.22 -8.87
N GLN A 36 1.85 0.88 -9.11
CA GLN A 36 3.09 0.21 -9.52
C GLN A 36 3.62 -0.73 -8.44
N ALA A 37 3.48 -0.37 -7.15
CA ALA A 37 3.89 -1.23 -6.03
C ALA A 37 3.05 -2.51 -5.97
N ILE A 38 1.73 -2.40 -6.12
CA ILE A 38 0.83 -3.56 -6.15
C ILE A 38 1.07 -4.43 -7.40
N GLU A 39 1.46 -3.80 -8.51
CA GLU A 39 1.81 -4.52 -9.73
C GLU A 39 3.15 -5.25 -9.64
N THR A 40 4.15 -4.65 -9.01
CA THR A 40 5.48 -5.25 -8.93
C THR A 40 5.54 -6.31 -7.81
N TYR A 41 4.92 -6.03 -6.66
CA TYR A 41 5.11 -6.80 -5.43
C TYR A 41 3.87 -7.56 -4.95
N GLY A 42 2.75 -7.42 -5.66
CA GLY A 42 1.48 -8.02 -5.26
C GLY A 42 0.71 -7.20 -4.22
N ALA A 43 -0.49 -7.66 -3.86
CA ALA A 43 -1.44 -6.90 -3.05
C ALA A 43 -0.90 -6.52 -1.66
N PHE A 44 -0.30 -7.47 -0.94
CA PHE A 44 0.19 -7.23 0.43
C PHE A 44 1.42 -6.33 0.48
N HIS A 45 2.53 -6.76 -0.13
CA HIS A 45 3.78 -6.00 -0.12
C HIS A 45 3.64 -4.64 -0.80
N GLY A 46 2.87 -4.57 -1.89
CA GLY A 46 2.54 -3.33 -2.56
C GLY A 46 1.74 -2.37 -1.68
N SER A 47 0.78 -2.87 -0.90
CA SER A 47 0.01 -2.04 0.04
C SER A 47 0.88 -1.50 1.17
N ILE A 48 1.82 -2.29 1.71
CA ILE A 48 2.75 -1.81 2.74
C ILE A 48 3.67 -0.72 2.19
N LEU A 49 4.19 -0.88 0.97
CA LEU A 49 5.00 0.15 0.31
C LEU A 49 4.19 1.42 0.06
N ALA A 50 2.95 1.28 -0.41
CA ALA A 50 2.03 2.39 -0.62
C ALA A 50 1.70 3.14 0.68
N ALA A 51 1.44 2.42 1.78
CA ALA A 51 1.14 3.03 3.08
C ALA A 51 2.33 3.85 3.60
N ARG A 52 3.55 3.31 3.52
CA ARG A 52 4.77 4.05 3.90
C ARG A 52 4.99 5.29 3.03
N ARG A 53 4.64 5.22 1.74
CA ARG A 53 4.69 6.37 0.83
C ARG A 53 3.74 7.49 1.28
N ILE A 54 2.53 7.13 1.73
CA ILE A 54 1.53 8.10 2.20
C ILE A 54 2.02 8.82 3.46
N ASP A 55 2.61 8.10 4.42
CA ASP A 55 3.20 8.72 5.62
C ASP A 55 4.33 9.71 5.27
N ASN A 56 5.15 9.36 4.27
CA ASN A 56 6.19 10.26 3.76
C ASN A 56 5.62 11.49 3.02
N CYS A 57 4.38 11.46 2.54
CA CYS A 57 3.77 12.56 1.77
C CYS A 57 3.19 13.68 2.66
N ARG A 58 3.56 13.73 3.94
CA ARG A 58 3.14 14.78 4.89
C ARG A 58 3.74 16.16 4.60
N PRO A 59 3.18 17.26 5.14
CA PRO A 59 3.65 18.65 4.91
C PRO A 59 5.08 18.98 5.35
N HIS A 60 5.77 18.10 6.06
CA HIS A 60 7.22 18.22 6.36
C HIS A 60 8.01 17.01 5.84
N GLY A 61 7.41 16.26 4.92
CA GLY A 61 8.01 15.11 4.29
C GLY A 61 8.95 15.46 3.14
N PRO A 62 9.77 14.50 2.70
CA PRO A 62 10.69 14.68 1.59
C PRO A 62 9.96 15.04 0.29
N VAL A 63 10.64 15.83 -0.54
CA VAL A 63 10.22 16.19 -1.90
C VAL A 63 11.18 15.59 -2.92
N GLY A 64 10.66 15.24 -4.09
CA GLY A 64 11.49 14.73 -5.18
C GLY A 64 10.98 13.42 -5.80
N PHE A 65 11.88 12.70 -6.45
CA PHE A 65 11.55 11.43 -7.11
C PHE A 65 11.93 10.25 -6.21
N GLN A 66 10.96 9.39 -5.92
CA GLN A 66 11.23 8.14 -5.20
C GLN A 66 10.83 6.96 -6.10
N PRO A 67 11.82 6.20 -6.61
CA PRO A 67 11.58 5.00 -7.40
C PRO A 67 11.05 3.86 -6.51
N LEU A 68 10.46 2.86 -7.15
CA LEU A 68 10.22 1.59 -6.49
C LEU A 68 11.56 0.89 -6.22
N PRO A 69 11.66 0.11 -5.12
CA PRO A 69 12.80 -0.78 -4.97
C PRO A 69 12.86 -1.75 -6.15
N THR A 70 14.03 -2.33 -6.41
CA THR A 70 14.19 -3.47 -7.35
C THR A 70 14.07 -4.81 -6.62
N THR A 71 14.36 -4.84 -5.32
CA THR A 71 14.24 -6.01 -4.46
C THR A 71 13.52 -5.67 -3.16
N LEU A 72 12.64 -6.56 -2.70
CA LEU A 72 12.05 -6.43 -1.36
C LEU A 72 13.12 -6.73 -0.31
N SER A 73 13.40 -5.76 0.55
CA SER A 73 14.39 -5.92 1.61
C SER A 73 14.00 -7.07 2.56
N ALA A 74 14.99 -7.69 3.21
CA ALA A 74 14.76 -8.73 4.22
C ALA A 74 13.85 -8.24 5.38
N ARG A 75 13.86 -6.93 5.66
CA ARG A 75 12.95 -6.27 6.60
C ARG A 75 11.50 -6.36 6.13
N GLN A 76 11.24 -6.18 4.83
CA GLN A 76 9.89 -6.28 4.27
C GLN A 76 9.33 -7.71 4.38
N ARG A 77 10.18 -8.72 4.12
CA ARG A 77 9.80 -10.14 4.29
C ARG A 77 9.47 -10.49 5.74
N ARG A 78 10.20 -9.94 6.72
CA ARG A 78 9.90 -10.13 8.15
C ARG A 78 8.58 -9.48 8.57
N VAL A 79 8.31 -8.25 8.12
CA VAL A 79 7.05 -7.55 8.41
C VAL A 79 5.86 -8.30 7.81
N HIS A 80 6.01 -8.94 6.65
CA HIS A 80 4.96 -9.75 6.05
C HIS A 80 4.50 -10.89 6.97
N TRP A 81 5.42 -11.67 7.52
CA TRP A 81 5.10 -12.75 8.45
C TRP A 81 4.47 -12.23 9.74
N LEU A 82 4.96 -11.13 10.29
CA LEU A 82 4.37 -10.52 11.50
C LEU A 82 2.93 -10.03 11.26
N VAL A 83 2.67 -9.39 10.13
CA VAL A 83 1.32 -8.90 9.78
C VAL A 83 0.38 -10.07 9.49
N LEU A 84 0.83 -11.11 8.78
CA LEU A 84 0.02 -12.30 8.55
C LEU A 84 -0.32 -13.02 9.85
N SER A 85 0.65 -13.19 10.75
CA SER A 85 0.41 -13.77 12.07
C SER A 85 -0.56 -12.92 12.89
N PHE A 86 -0.42 -11.60 12.90
CA PHE A 86 -1.32 -10.71 13.65
C PHE A 86 -2.75 -10.72 13.08
N VAL A 87 -2.91 -10.67 11.76
CA VAL A 87 -4.22 -10.75 11.10
C VAL A 87 -4.86 -12.12 11.35
N ALA A 88 -4.08 -13.21 11.30
CA ALA A 88 -4.58 -14.54 11.63
C ALA A 88 -5.03 -14.63 13.09
N ILE A 89 -4.27 -14.10 14.04
CA ILE A 89 -4.64 -14.05 15.47
C ILE A 89 -5.92 -13.23 15.67
N LEU A 90 -6.04 -12.06 15.05
CA LEU A 90 -7.25 -11.23 15.11
C LEU A 90 -8.48 -11.95 14.54
N ILE A 91 -8.32 -12.66 13.42
CA ILE A 91 -9.39 -13.46 12.82
C ILE A 91 -9.79 -14.61 13.76
N ILE A 92 -8.83 -15.34 14.33
CA ILE A 92 -9.09 -16.42 15.27
C ILE A 92 -9.81 -15.87 16.52
N ALA A 93 -9.32 -14.77 17.09
CA ALA A 93 -9.93 -14.13 18.25
C ALA A 93 -11.37 -13.67 17.97
N LEU A 94 -11.60 -13.06 16.80
CA LEU A 94 -12.94 -12.65 16.36
C LEU A 94 -13.87 -13.86 16.19
N VAL A 95 -13.38 -14.95 15.58
CA VAL A 95 -14.16 -16.18 15.39
C VAL A 95 -14.51 -16.81 16.74
N VAL A 96 -13.55 -16.90 17.67
CA VAL A 96 -13.79 -17.41 19.03
C VAL A 96 -14.81 -16.54 19.77
N ALA A 97 -14.70 -15.21 19.68
CA ALA A 97 -15.63 -14.28 20.33
C ALA A 97 -17.05 -14.27 19.74
N VAL A 98 -17.24 -14.83 18.54
CA VAL A 98 -18.57 -14.99 17.91
C VAL A 98 -19.15 -16.38 18.22
N ILE A 99 -18.31 -17.37 18.46
CA ILE A 99 -18.72 -18.76 18.74
C ILE A 99 -19.00 -18.98 20.23
N VAL A 100 -18.30 -18.27 21.12
CA VAL A 100 -18.46 -18.30 22.59
C VAL A 100 -19.24 -17.08 23.04
#